data_AF-A0A6H9XU36-F1
#
_entry.id   AF-A0A6H9XU36-F1
#
_cell.length_a   1.000
_cell.length_b   1.000
_cell.length_c   1.000
_cell.angle_alpha   90.00
_cell.angle_beta   90.00
_cell.angle_gamma   90.00
#
_symmetry.space_group_name_H-M   'P 1'
#
loop_
_entity.id
_entity.type
_entity.pdbx_description
1 polymer ?
#
loop_
_entity_poly.entity_id
_entity_poly.type
_entity_poly.pdbx_seq_one_letter_code
_entity_poly.pdbx_strand_id
1 'polypeptide(L)'
;MNTTEHAQQTRLLTLAELAACIKLFREMRQWSQEQLAAISGLNVRTIQRVEQGLSASLDTRRALARAFEFEDIDALNKPFTIPSGEEFKAAKEKFDREHVTLTATPLTTGKQLAKLAESCTMDLSEPGFELPREADETFAALVDYFRDYRDCADVYSETQKFEVYDEMQSHIDALKALGVSLRYATRKVQVKWGADADAKPMPATVLYVVGFPLGEEPKQFATPKSAGIRL
;
A
#
# COMPACT_ATOMS: atom_id res chain seq x y z
N MET A 1 15.98 -21.09 -30.42
CA MET A 1 14.72 -20.37 -30.19
C MET A 1 13.90 -21.24 -29.24
N ASN A 2 13.99 -21.00 -27.93
CA ASN A 2 13.17 -21.70 -26.95
C ASN A 2 12.08 -20.74 -26.49
N THR A 3 10.89 -20.93 -27.04
CA THR A 3 9.66 -20.29 -26.60
C THR A 3 9.22 -21.01 -25.33
N THR A 4 9.67 -20.55 -24.18
CA THR A 4 9.07 -20.94 -22.91
C THR A 4 7.79 -20.12 -22.73
N GLU A 5 6.71 -20.61 -23.34
CA GLU A 5 5.35 -20.24 -22.96
C GLU A 5 5.08 -20.83 -21.56
N HIS A 6 5.53 -20.14 -20.51
CA HIS A 6 5.06 -20.43 -19.16
C HIS A 6 3.67 -19.83 -19.02
N ALA A 7 2.67 -20.55 -19.53
CA ALA A 7 1.29 -20.17 -19.46
C ALA A 7 0.81 -20.24 -18.00
N GLN A 8 0.16 -19.16 -17.54
CA GLN A 8 -0.74 -19.16 -16.40
C GLN A 8 -1.47 -20.50 -16.28
N GLN A 9 -1.30 -21.20 -15.15
CA GLN A 9 -1.93 -22.49 -14.97
C GLN A 9 -3.35 -22.29 -14.44
N THR A 10 -4.32 -22.35 -15.36
CA THR A 10 -5.73 -22.48 -15.00
C THR A 10 -5.97 -23.89 -14.46
N ARG A 11 -5.96 -24.05 -13.14
CA ARG A 11 -6.11 -25.36 -12.48
C ARG A 11 -6.95 -25.27 -11.20
N LEU A 12 -7.47 -26.39 -10.75
CA LEU A 12 -8.08 -26.47 -9.43
C LEU A 12 -7.02 -26.23 -8.34
N LEU A 13 -7.48 -25.68 -7.22
CA LEU A 13 -6.67 -25.62 -6.00
C LEU A 13 -6.29 -27.05 -5.59
N THR A 14 -5.03 -27.24 -5.24
CA THR A 14 -4.61 -28.44 -4.52
C THR A 14 -5.30 -28.48 -3.16
N LEU A 15 -5.35 -29.66 -2.53
CA LEU A 15 -5.96 -29.77 -1.20
C LEU A 15 -5.27 -28.87 -0.16
N ALA A 16 -3.95 -28.70 -0.26
CA ALA A 16 -3.18 -27.82 0.63
C ALA A 16 -3.52 -26.34 0.41
N GLU A 17 -3.65 -25.91 -0.85
CA GLU A 17 -4.04 -24.52 -1.17
C GLU A 17 -5.48 -24.25 -0.78
N LEU A 18 -6.39 -25.20 -0.99
CA LEU A 18 -7.77 -25.10 -0.52
C LEU A 18 -7.79 -24.98 1.01
N ALA A 19 -7.07 -25.84 1.72
CA ALA A 19 -6.97 -25.78 3.18
C ALA A 19 -6.47 -24.42 3.68
N ALA A 20 -5.40 -23.91 3.09
CA ALA A 20 -4.85 -22.60 3.42
C ALA A 20 -5.86 -21.47 3.14
N CYS A 21 -6.54 -21.55 2.00
CA CYS A 21 -7.59 -20.60 1.60
C CYS A 21 -8.74 -20.58 2.62
N ILE A 22 -9.33 -21.74 2.96
CA ILE A 22 -10.42 -21.84 3.94
C ILE A 22 -10.00 -21.30 5.31
N LYS A 23 -8.81 -21.69 5.78
CA LYS A 23 -8.27 -21.22 7.06
C LYS A 23 -8.09 -19.70 7.07
N LEU A 24 -7.54 -19.13 5.99
CA LEU A 24 -7.33 -17.70 5.85
C LEU A 24 -8.66 -16.92 5.86
N PHE A 25 -9.67 -17.36 5.10
CA PHE A 25 -11.00 -16.72 5.11
C PHE A 25 -11.66 -16.77 6.49
N ARG A 26 -11.51 -17.90 7.21
CA ARG A 26 -12.00 -18.07 8.57
C ARG A 26 -11.31 -17.10 9.54
N GLU A 27 -9.98 -17.01 9.49
CA GLU A 27 -9.18 -16.14 10.36
C GLU A 27 -9.41 -14.65 10.07
N MET A 28 -9.53 -14.25 8.81
CA MET A 28 -9.89 -12.87 8.43
C MET A 28 -11.22 -12.44 9.03
N ARG A 29 -12.18 -13.37 9.17
CA ARG A 29 -13.49 -13.13 9.79
C ARG A 29 -13.50 -13.35 11.30
N GLN A 30 -12.35 -13.64 11.91
CA GLN A 30 -12.20 -13.94 13.33
C GLN A 30 -13.09 -15.10 13.80
N TRP A 31 -13.32 -16.08 12.94
CA TRP A 31 -14.17 -17.24 13.26
C TRP A 31 -13.36 -18.41 13.84
N SER A 32 -13.91 -19.08 14.85
CA SER A 32 -13.46 -20.41 15.28
C SER A 32 -13.89 -21.48 14.27
N GLN A 33 -13.29 -22.67 14.35
CA GLN A 33 -13.69 -23.79 13.49
C GLN A 33 -15.14 -24.21 13.76
N GLU A 34 -15.58 -24.12 15.01
CA GLU A 34 -16.96 -24.36 15.43
C GLU A 34 -17.93 -23.33 14.85
N GLN A 35 -17.54 -22.05 14.82
CA GLN A 35 -18.35 -21.00 14.21
C GLN A 35 -18.51 -21.22 12.71
N LEU A 36 -17.41 -21.51 11.99
CA LEU A 36 -17.49 -21.82 10.56
C LEU A 36 -18.35 -23.06 10.29
N ALA A 37 -18.24 -24.09 11.12
CA ALA A 37 -19.08 -25.30 11.02
C ALA A 37 -20.56 -24.96 11.17
N ALA A 38 -20.92 -24.16 12.17
CA ALA A 38 -22.30 -23.73 12.41
C ALA A 38 -22.86 -22.91 11.22
N ILE A 39 -22.09 -21.94 10.71
CA ILE A 39 -22.50 -21.07 9.59
C ILE A 39 -22.65 -21.88 8.29
N SER A 40 -21.71 -22.78 8.02
CA SER A 40 -21.72 -23.62 6.81
C SER A 40 -22.70 -24.80 6.87
N GLY A 41 -23.30 -25.07 8.03
CA GLY A 41 -24.13 -26.26 8.25
C GLY A 41 -23.34 -27.57 8.17
N LEU A 42 -22.01 -27.52 8.38
CA LEU A 42 -21.11 -28.66 8.36
C LEU A 42 -20.77 -29.12 9.78
N ASN A 43 -20.25 -30.33 9.90
CA ASN A 43 -19.68 -30.79 11.16
C ASN A 43 -18.29 -30.14 11.38
N VAL A 44 -17.96 -29.79 12.63
CA VAL A 44 -16.64 -29.25 13.01
C VAL A 44 -15.49 -30.15 12.55
N ARG A 45 -15.66 -31.47 12.62
CA ARG A 45 -14.67 -32.44 12.12
C ARG A 45 -14.47 -32.33 10.61
N THR A 46 -15.50 -31.95 9.84
CA THR A 46 -15.37 -31.68 8.41
C THR A 46 -14.51 -30.45 8.19
N ILE A 47 -14.74 -29.36 8.92
CA ILE A 47 -13.92 -28.14 8.85
C ILE A 47 -12.46 -28.45 9.17
N GLN A 48 -12.20 -29.14 10.28
CA GLN A 48 -10.85 -29.57 10.68
C GLN A 48 -10.15 -30.39 9.60
N ARG A 49 -10.85 -31.35 8.99
CA ARG A 49 -10.30 -32.17 7.91
C ARG A 49 -9.95 -31.34 6.68
N VAL A 50 -10.83 -30.42 6.28
CA VAL A 50 -10.59 -29.52 5.14
C VAL A 50 -9.39 -28.63 5.42
N GLU A 51 -9.28 -28.02 6.59
CA GLU A 51 -8.14 -27.18 6.98
C GLU A 51 -6.83 -27.96 7.19
N GLN A 52 -6.90 -29.29 7.30
CA GLN A 52 -5.75 -30.19 7.30
C GLN A 52 -5.33 -30.66 5.89
N GLY A 53 -6.02 -30.19 4.83
CA GLY A 53 -5.70 -30.59 3.45
C GLY A 53 -6.23 -31.96 3.07
N LEU A 54 -7.27 -32.46 3.74
CA LEU A 54 -7.96 -33.67 3.33
C LEU A 54 -9.06 -33.35 2.32
N SER A 55 -9.43 -34.36 1.51
CA SER A 55 -10.43 -34.20 0.47
C SER A 55 -11.79 -33.77 1.03
N ALA A 56 -12.40 -32.79 0.37
CA ALA A 56 -13.75 -32.31 0.61
C ALA A 56 -14.62 -32.59 -0.63
N SER A 57 -15.87 -33.00 -0.39
CA SER A 57 -16.85 -33.18 -1.47
C SER A 57 -17.20 -31.84 -2.14
N LEU A 58 -17.78 -31.90 -3.34
CA LEU A 58 -18.26 -30.70 -4.05
C LEU A 58 -19.28 -29.92 -3.20
N ASP A 59 -20.19 -30.63 -2.52
CA ASP A 59 -21.21 -30.02 -1.67
C ASP A 59 -20.60 -29.39 -0.41
N THR A 60 -19.56 -30.00 0.17
CA THR A 60 -18.79 -29.38 1.25
C THR A 60 -18.16 -28.07 0.79
N ARG A 61 -17.56 -28.03 -0.41
CA ARG A 61 -16.96 -26.81 -0.96
C ARG A 61 -18.02 -25.74 -1.28
N ARG A 62 -19.19 -26.13 -1.78
CA ARG A 62 -20.33 -25.22 -1.99
C ARG A 62 -20.86 -24.63 -0.69
N ALA A 63 -20.97 -25.45 0.36
CA ALA A 63 -21.37 -25.00 1.69
C ALA A 63 -20.39 -23.98 2.26
N LEU A 64 -19.08 -24.21 2.08
CA LEU A 64 -18.03 -23.27 2.48
C LEU A 64 -18.05 -21.98 1.64
N ALA A 65 -18.21 -22.08 0.32
CA ALA A 65 -18.32 -20.90 -0.55
C ALA A 65 -19.51 -20.02 -0.15
N ARG A 66 -20.67 -20.62 0.14
CA ARG A 66 -21.85 -19.92 0.67
C ARG A 66 -21.59 -19.29 2.04
N ALA A 67 -20.95 -20.01 2.95
CA ALA A 67 -20.62 -19.51 4.28
C ALA A 67 -19.68 -18.29 4.24
N PHE A 68 -18.81 -18.22 3.23
CA PHE A 68 -17.95 -17.05 2.98
C PHE A 68 -18.59 -16.00 2.07
N GLU A 69 -19.86 -16.17 1.72
CA GLU A 69 -20.65 -15.23 0.90
C GLU A 69 -20.07 -15.01 -0.50
N PHE A 70 -19.50 -16.06 -1.09
CA PHE A 70 -19.09 -16.00 -2.50
C PHE A 70 -20.33 -15.92 -3.39
N GLU A 71 -20.30 -15.00 -4.37
CA GLU A 71 -21.38 -14.84 -5.35
C GLU A 71 -21.62 -16.14 -6.15
N ASP A 72 -20.54 -16.83 -6.49
CA ASP A 72 -20.59 -18.12 -7.17
C ASP A 72 -20.37 -19.26 -6.17
N ILE A 73 -21.42 -20.05 -5.95
CA ILE A 73 -21.39 -21.22 -5.07
C ILE A 73 -20.37 -22.28 -5.49
N ASP A 74 -19.99 -22.30 -6.77
CA ASP A 74 -19.00 -23.22 -7.32
C ASP A 74 -17.59 -22.64 -7.43
N ALA A 75 -17.34 -21.44 -6.89
CA ALA A 75 -16.04 -20.80 -6.95
C ALA A 75 -14.89 -21.70 -6.43
N LEU A 76 -15.12 -22.46 -5.35
CA LEU A 76 -14.12 -23.40 -4.79
C LEU A 76 -14.00 -24.74 -5.56
N ASN A 77 -14.82 -24.94 -6.59
CA ASN A 77 -14.83 -26.11 -7.47
C ASN A 77 -14.36 -25.78 -8.89
N LYS A 78 -14.07 -24.51 -9.19
CA LYS A 78 -13.63 -24.06 -10.52
C LYS A 78 -12.12 -23.86 -10.57
N PRO A 79 -11.51 -23.99 -11.76
CA PRO A 79 -10.09 -23.67 -11.94
C PRO A 79 -9.82 -22.19 -11.63
N PHE A 80 -8.73 -21.93 -10.92
CA PHE A 80 -8.21 -20.60 -10.67
C PHE A 80 -7.03 -20.33 -11.60
N THR A 81 -6.90 -19.10 -12.06
CA THR A 81 -5.71 -18.62 -12.75
C THR A 81 -4.66 -18.29 -11.69
N ILE A 82 -3.76 -19.23 -11.44
CA ILE A 82 -2.69 -19.06 -10.44
C ILE A 82 -1.39 -18.80 -11.19
N PRO A 83 -0.72 -17.66 -10.96
CA PRO A 83 0.61 -17.43 -11.50
C PRO A 83 1.56 -18.52 -11.04
N SER A 84 2.35 -19.06 -11.96
CA SER A 84 3.45 -19.97 -11.65
C SER A 84 4.49 -19.26 -10.77
N GLY A 85 5.31 -20.05 -10.06
CA GLY A 85 6.38 -19.51 -9.23
C GLY A 85 7.38 -18.65 -10.02
N GLU A 86 7.63 -19.00 -11.29
CA GLU A 86 8.48 -18.22 -12.19
C GLU A 86 7.83 -16.90 -12.60
N GLU A 87 6.52 -16.89 -12.92
CA GLU A 87 5.79 -15.64 -13.20
C GLU A 87 5.73 -14.74 -11.97
N PHE A 88 5.52 -15.29 -10.78
CA PHE A 88 5.54 -14.52 -9.54
C PHE A 88 6.93 -13.90 -9.30
N LYS A 89 7.99 -14.68 -9.52
CA LYS A 89 9.37 -14.20 -9.44
C LYS A 89 9.65 -13.12 -10.48
N ALA A 90 9.24 -13.32 -11.74
CA ALA A 90 9.42 -12.35 -12.82
C ALA A 90 8.62 -11.06 -12.58
N ALA A 91 7.40 -11.17 -12.04
CA ALA A 91 6.57 -10.02 -11.66
C ALA A 91 7.22 -9.25 -10.50
N LYS A 92 7.75 -9.96 -9.49
CA LYS A 92 8.51 -9.36 -8.40
C LYS A 92 9.78 -8.68 -8.91
N GLU A 93 10.57 -9.34 -9.74
CA GLU A 93 11.78 -8.75 -10.34
C GLU A 93 11.45 -7.54 -11.22
N LYS A 94 10.34 -7.57 -11.95
CA LYS A 94 9.83 -6.42 -12.69
C LYS A 94 9.47 -5.27 -11.75
N PHE A 95 8.71 -5.56 -10.70
CA PHE A 95 8.34 -4.57 -9.68
C PHE A 95 9.57 -3.97 -9.02
N ASP A 96 10.50 -4.79 -8.53
CA ASP A 96 11.75 -4.36 -7.89
C ASP A 96 12.68 -3.61 -8.84
N ARG A 97 12.61 -3.89 -10.15
CA ARG A 97 13.31 -3.13 -11.19
C ARG A 97 12.69 -1.76 -11.38
N GLU A 98 11.37 -1.65 -11.40
CA GLU A 98 10.62 -0.43 -11.71
C GLU A 98 10.34 0.46 -10.48
N HIS A 99 10.37 -0.09 -9.27
CA HIS A 99 10.05 0.59 -8.03
C HIS A 99 11.21 0.55 -7.04
N VAL A 100 11.26 1.57 -6.18
CA VAL A 100 12.14 1.62 -5.02
C VAL A 100 11.29 1.57 -3.77
N THR A 101 11.67 0.69 -2.84
CA THR A 101 11.05 0.61 -1.53
C THR A 101 11.75 1.57 -0.57
N LEU A 102 10.96 2.46 0.03
CA LEU A 102 11.41 3.46 0.98
C LEU A 102 10.96 3.09 2.39
N THR A 103 11.78 3.43 3.39
CA THR A 103 11.39 3.29 4.79
C THR A 103 10.48 4.44 5.18
N ALA A 104 9.30 4.12 5.71
CA ALA A 104 8.28 5.08 6.11
C ALA A 104 8.56 5.58 7.53
N THR A 105 9.04 6.82 7.64
CA THR A 105 9.34 7.44 8.93
C THR A 105 8.14 8.25 9.43
N PRO A 106 7.80 8.23 10.73
CA PRO A 106 6.75 9.11 11.26
C PRO A 106 7.04 10.59 10.98
N LEU A 107 6.06 11.29 10.39
CA LEU A 107 6.05 12.75 10.31
C LEU A 107 5.09 13.26 11.38
N THR A 108 5.65 13.76 12.49
CA THR A 108 4.87 14.02 13.72
C THR A 108 4.87 15.47 14.15
N THR A 109 5.79 16.28 13.61
CA THR A 109 5.92 17.68 14.03
C THR A 109 6.02 18.64 12.86
N GLY A 110 5.43 19.83 13.00
CA GLY A 110 5.53 20.89 11.98
C GLY A 110 6.98 21.33 11.75
N LYS A 111 7.79 21.41 12.82
CA LYS A 111 9.23 21.67 12.72
C LYS A 111 9.99 20.63 11.88
N GLN A 112 9.61 19.36 11.99
CA GLN A 112 10.21 18.31 11.17
C GLN A 112 9.85 18.49 9.69
N LEU A 113 8.58 18.81 9.39
CA LEU A 113 8.15 19.07 8.02
C LEU A 113 8.83 20.30 7.42
N ALA A 114 8.90 21.41 8.14
CA ALA A 114 9.56 22.62 7.68
C ALA A 114 11.04 22.39 7.33
N LYS A 115 11.77 21.67 8.19
CA LYS A 115 13.16 21.29 7.90
C LYS A 115 13.30 20.38 6.68
N LEU A 116 12.35 19.47 6.48
CA LEU A 116 12.33 18.61 5.30
C LEU A 116 12.07 19.44 4.04
N ALA A 117 11.11 20.37 4.09
CA ALA A 117 10.80 21.30 3.02
C ALA A 117 12.03 22.15 2.63
N GLU A 118 12.77 22.70 3.61
CA GLU A 118 14.03 23.44 3.37
C GLU A 118 15.13 22.57 2.73
N SER A 119 15.20 21.29 3.08
CA SER A 119 16.28 20.40 2.64
C SER A 119 16.02 19.68 1.31
N CYS A 120 14.77 19.68 0.85
CA CYS A 120 14.33 18.93 -0.33
C CYS A 120 13.97 19.88 -1.46
N THR A 121 14.32 19.50 -2.69
CA THR A 121 14.11 20.33 -3.89
C THR A 121 12.73 20.14 -4.50
N MET A 122 12.09 19.02 -4.18
CA MET A 122 10.79 18.63 -4.72
C MET A 122 10.12 17.65 -3.77
N ASP A 123 8.83 17.45 -3.96
CA ASP A 123 8.06 16.48 -3.20
C ASP A 123 7.14 15.65 -4.10
N LEU A 124 6.80 14.46 -3.60
CA LEU A 124 5.68 13.65 -4.07
C LEU A 124 4.80 13.41 -2.85
N SER A 125 3.69 14.13 -2.79
CA SER A 125 2.81 14.17 -1.62
C SER A 125 1.41 13.75 -2.02
N GLU A 126 1.04 12.54 -1.60
CA GLU A 126 -0.19 11.89 -2.02
C GLU A 126 -0.76 11.06 -0.86
N PRO A 127 -2.09 10.98 -0.69
CA PRO A 127 -2.70 10.04 0.24
C PRO A 127 -2.43 8.58 -0.19
N GLY A 128 -2.08 7.71 0.76
CA GLY A 128 -1.90 6.28 0.52
C GLY A 128 -3.20 5.46 0.52
N PHE A 129 -4.35 6.13 0.68
CA PHE A 129 -5.69 5.54 0.69
C PHE A 129 -6.72 6.61 0.34
N GLU A 130 -7.97 6.21 0.10
CA GLU A 130 -9.06 7.14 -0.17
C GLU A 130 -9.44 7.92 1.09
N LEU A 131 -9.23 9.24 1.05
CA LEU A 131 -9.54 10.13 2.16
C LEU A 131 -11.01 10.60 2.11
N PRO A 132 -11.69 10.72 3.26
CA PRO A 132 -12.89 11.54 3.36
C PRO A 132 -12.61 12.98 2.91
N ARG A 133 -13.61 13.65 2.35
CA ARG A 133 -13.48 15.00 1.78
C ARG A 133 -12.78 16.01 2.70
N GLU A 134 -13.14 16.03 3.97
CA GLU A 134 -12.57 16.94 4.97
C GLU A 134 -11.07 16.67 5.23
N ALA A 135 -10.68 15.39 5.28
CA ALA A 135 -9.29 14.99 5.46
C ALA A 135 -8.46 15.28 4.21
N ASP A 136 -9.05 15.10 3.02
CA ASP A 136 -8.42 15.43 1.73
C ASP A 136 -8.15 16.94 1.61
N GLU A 137 -9.12 17.78 1.96
CA GLU A 137 -8.94 19.24 1.98
C GLU A 137 -7.85 19.68 2.98
N THR A 138 -7.81 19.05 4.16
CA THR A 138 -6.78 19.34 5.17
C THR A 138 -5.39 18.91 4.69
N PHE A 139 -5.29 17.75 4.02
CA PHE A 139 -4.03 17.26 3.47
C PHE A 139 -3.54 18.16 2.33
N ALA A 140 -4.42 18.57 1.43
CA ALA A 140 -4.10 19.51 0.36
C ALA A 140 -3.61 20.84 0.92
N ALA A 141 -4.29 21.41 1.92
CA ALA A 141 -3.87 22.65 2.57
C ALA A 141 -2.46 22.55 3.20
N LEU A 142 -2.16 21.43 3.88
CA LEU A 142 -0.81 21.17 4.39
C LEU A 142 0.23 21.14 3.26
N VAL A 143 -0.10 20.44 2.17
CA VAL A 143 0.78 20.27 1.01
C VAL A 143 1.09 21.61 0.34
N ASP A 144 0.06 22.41 0.08
CA ASP A 144 0.22 23.74 -0.49
C ASP A 144 1.07 24.63 0.44
N TYR A 145 0.75 24.63 1.75
CA TYR A 145 1.47 25.45 2.73
C TYR A 145 2.97 25.14 2.79
N PHE A 146 3.37 23.86 2.87
CA PHE A 146 4.80 23.56 2.96
C PHE A 146 5.54 23.75 1.63
N ARG A 147 4.84 23.64 0.47
CA ARG A 147 5.41 23.94 -0.84
C ARG A 147 5.67 25.44 -0.98
N ASP A 148 4.70 26.26 -0.60
CA ASP A 148 4.86 27.72 -0.56
C ASP A 148 6.00 28.12 0.37
N TYR A 149 6.08 27.51 1.57
CA TYR A 149 7.20 27.73 2.48
C TYR A 149 8.54 27.33 1.87
N ARG A 150 8.65 26.16 1.22
CA ARG A 150 9.90 25.73 0.56
C ARG A 150 10.41 26.77 -0.44
N ASP A 151 9.50 27.35 -1.22
CA ASP A 151 9.85 28.27 -2.29
C ASP A 151 10.35 29.63 -1.79
N CYS A 152 10.12 29.96 -0.51
CA CYS A 152 10.53 31.22 0.10
C CYS A 152 11.23 31.07 1.47
N ALA A 153 11.70 29.89 1.84
CA ALA A 153 12.24 29.63 3.18
C ALA A 153 13.47 30.50 3.53
N ASP A 154 14.20 30.98 2.52
CA ASP A 154 15.37 31.83 2.64
C ASP A 154 15.06 33.27 3.06
N VAL A 155 13.81 33.73 2.90
CA VAL A 155 13.39 35.06 3.34
C VAL A 155 12.93 35.12 4.80
N TYR A 156 12.77 33.97 5.46
CA TYR A 156 12.36 33.89 6.86
C TYR A 156 13.55 34.00 7.80
N SER A 157 13.45 34.88 8.80
CA SER A 157 14.37 34.83 9.94
C SER A 157 14.12 33.58 10.79
N GLU A 158 15.15 33.14 11.53
CA GLU A 158 15.06 31.96 12.40
C GLU A 158 13.95 32.08 13.47
N THR A 159 13.59 33.29 13.88
CA THR A 159 12.46 33.52 14.80
C THR A 159 11.10 33.39 14.11
N GLN A 160 10.97 33.88 12.87
CA GLN A 160 9.71 33.76 12.11
C GLN A 160 9.39 32.30 11.74
N LYS A 161 10.41 31.44 11.60
CA LYS A 161 10.20 30.01 11.34
C LYS A 161 9.35 29.31 12.41
N PHE A 162 9.30 29.81 13.65
CA PHE A 162 8.43 29.23 14.69
C PHE A 162 6.95 29.32 14.33
N GLU A 163 6.50 30.42 13.74
CA GLU A 163 5.11 30.56 13.27
C GLU A 163 4.80 29.54 12.16
N VAL A 164 5.77 29.30 11.27
CA VAL A 164 5.66 28.25 10.24
C VAL A 164 5.54 26.86 10.87
N TYR A 165 6.33 26.59 11.92
CA TYR A 165 6.27 25.30 12.61
C TYR A 165 4.92 25.07 13.27
N ASP A 166 4.34 26.10 13.88
CA ASP A 166 3.05 26.03 14.55
C ASP A 166 1.91 25.84 13.53
N GLU A 167 1.95 26.53 12.39
CA GLU A 167 0.94 26.36 11.33
C GLU A 167 0.98 24.95 10.72
N MET A 168 2.17 24.45 10.38
CA MET A 168 2.32 23.06 9.92
C MET A 168 1.87 22.05 10.98
N GLN A 169 2.12 22.33 12.27
CA GLN A 169 1.67 21.47 13.36
C GLN A 169 0.14 21.43 13.44
N SER A 170 -0.53 22.56 13.30
CA SER A 170 -1.99 22.67 13.30
C SER A 170 -2.62 21.75 12.25
N HIS A 171 -2.11 21.78 11.03
CA HIS A 171 -2.55 20.88 9.96
C HIS A 171 -2.29 19.39 10.26
N ILE A 172 -1.11 19.05 10.80
CA ILE A 172 -0.77 17.67 11.18
C ILE A 172 -1.73 17.16 12.27
N ASP A 173 -2.02 17.99 13.26
CA ASP A 173 -2.92 17.65 14.36
C ASP A 173 -4.38 17.53 13.88
N ALA A 174 -4.81 18.39 12.96
CA ALA A 174 -6.12 18.30 12.32
C ALA A 174 -6.28 16.99 11.53
N LEU A 175 -5.29 16.62 10.71
CA LEU A 175 -5.27 15.33 10.01
C LEU A 175 -5.36 14.16 10.98
N LYS A 176 -4.62 14.23 12.09
CA LYS A 176 -4.67 13.20 13.14
C LYS A 176 -6.03 13.09 13.80
N ALA A 177 -6.70 14.22 14.05
CA ALA A 177 -8.07 14.23 14.58
C ALA A 177 -9.07 13.59 13.59
N LEU A 178 -8.81 13.70 12.29
CA LEU A 178 -9.57 13.05 11.21
C LEU A 178 -9.16 11.58 10.96
N GLY A 179 -8.30 11.00 11.80
CA GLY A 179 -7.88 9.61 11.68
C GLY A 179 -6.79 9.37 10.62
N VAL A 180 -6.07 10.41 10.21
CA VAL A 180 -4.96 10.34 9.26
C VAL A 180 -3.64 10.55 9.98
N SER A 181 -2.68 9.70 9.72
CA SER A 181 -1.29 9.87 10.15
C SER A 181 -0.38 10.11 8.96
N LEU A 182 0.70 10.86 9.16
CA LEU A 182 1.65 11.14 8.10
C LEU A 182 2.93 10.33 8.26
N ARG A 183 3.40 9.80 7.14
CA ARG A 183 4.74 9.21 7.00
C ARG A 183 5.52 9.97 5.95
N TYR A 184 6.84 9.99 6.10
CA TYR A 184 7.72 10.55 5.10
C TYR A 184 8.91 9.64 4.80
N ALA A 185 9.49 9.87 3.63
CA ALA A 185 10.79 9.36 3.24
C ALA A 185 11.52 10.41 2.40
N THR A 186 12.84 10.32 2.31
CA THR A 186 13.63 11.15 1.39
C THR A 186 14.46 10.28 0.46
N ARG A 187 14.63 10.73 -0.77
CA ARG A 187 15.42 10.03 -1.77
C ARG A 187 16.23 11.01 -2.61
N LYS A 188 17.54 10.80 -2.69
CA LYS A 188 18.40 11.49 -3.64
C LYS A 188 18.22 10.87 -5.03
N VAL A 189 17.98 11.71 -6.02
CA VAL A 189 17.74 11.32 -7.43
C VAL A 189 18.54 12.24 -8.36
N GLN A 190 18.66 11.82 -9.61
CA GLN A 190 19.21 12.62 -10.70
C GLN A 190 18.05 12.95 -11.65
N VAL A 191 17.73 14.23 -11.80
CA VAL A 191 16.58 14.69 -12.59
C VAL A 191 17.10 15.46 -13.79
N LYS A 192 16.58 15.14 -14.99
CA LYS A 192 16.74 15.99 -16.17
C LYS A 192 15.56 16.94 -16.23
N TRP A 193 15.85 18.23 -16.35
CA TRP A 193 14.84 19.28 -16.40
C TRP A 193 14.60 19.66 -17.87
N GLY A 194 13.33 19.65 -18.32
CA GLY A 194 12.94 19.97 -19.69
C GLY A 194 13.09 18.82 -20.70
N ALA A 195 12.66 19.09 -21.94
CA ALA A 195 12.58 18.10 -23.03
C ALA A 195 13.89 17.92 -23.82
N ASP A 196 14.96 18.64 -23.47
CA ASP A 196 16.24 18.56 -24.16
C ASP A 196 16.98 17.26 -23.79
N ALA A 197 17.25 16.43 -24.80
CA ALA A 197 17.92 15.14 -24.64
C ALA A 197 19.36 15.29 -24.09
N ASP A 198 20.01 16.42 -24.38
CA ASP A 198 21.39 16.72 -24.02
C ASP A 198 21.53 17.44 -22.67
N ALA A 199 20.41 17.78 -22.00
CA ALA A 199 20.43 18.35 -20.66
C ALA A 199 21.10 17.40 -19.66
N LYS A 200 22.09 17.93 -18.91
CA LYS A 200 22.80 17.17 -17.88
C LYS A 200 21.87 16.93 -16.68
N PRO A 201 21.78 15.69 -16.16
CA PRO A 201 21.03 15.42 -14.94
C PRO A 201 21.58 16.24 -13.77
N MET A 202 20.69 16.82 -12.97
CA MET A 202 21.03 17.54 -11.75
C MET A 202 20.61 16.73 -10.52
N PRO A 203 21.43 16.73 -9.44
CA PRO A 203 21.04 16.10 -8.19
C PRO A 203 19.84 16.83 -7.58
N ALA A 204 18.83 16.07 -7.17
CA ALA A 204 17.70 16.58 -6.40
C ALA A 204 17.40 15.63 -5.23
N THR A 205 16.85 16.18 -4.15
CA THR A 205 16.32 15.37 -3.04
C THR A 205 14.80 15.46 -3.07
N VAL A 206 14.15 14.31 -3.27
CA VAL A 206 12.68 14.18 -3.24
C VAL A 206 12.23 13.90 -1.82
N LEU A 207 11.28 14.68 -1.32
CA LEU A 207 10.50 14.38 -0.13
C LEU A 207 9.24 13.61 -0.52
N TYR A 208 8.97 12.49 0.13
CA TYR A 208 7.68 11.81 0.02
C TYR A 208 6.91 12.11 1.29
N VAL A 209 5.70 12.67 1.18
CA VAL A 209 4.78 12.84 2.32
C VAL A 209 3.50 12.07 2.01
N VAL A 210 3.21 11.03 2.79
CA VAL A 210 2.10 10.12 2.50
C VAL A 210 1.19 10.00 3.71
N GLY A 211 -0.10 10.21 3.49
CA GLY A 211 -1.14 10.00 4.51
C GLY A 211 -1.59 8.54 4.57
N PHE A 212 -1.69 7.98 5.78
CA PHE A 212 -2.17 6.63 6.04
C PHE A 212 -3.26 6.62 7.11
N PRO A 213 -4.15 5.61 7.14
CA PRO A 213 -5.09 5.46 8.25
C PRO A 213 -4.32 5.35 9.58
N LEU A 214 -4.78 6.11 10.58
CA LEU A 214 -4.14 6.17 11.89
C LEU A 214 -4.12 4.78 12.54
N GLY A 215 -2.93 4.30 12.89
CA GLY A 215 -2.70 2.97 13.48
C GLY A 215 -2.42 1.86 12.47
N GLU A 216 -2.62 2.09 11.18
CA GLU A 216 -2.36 1.13 10.10
C GLU A 216 -1.16 1.52 9.24
N GLU A 217 -0.23 2.31 9.79
CA GLU A 217 0.85 2.84 8.97
C GLU A 217 1.87 1.76 8.60
N PRO A 218 2.24 1.65 7.31
CA PRO A 218 3.22 0.67 6.90
C PRO A 218 4.62 1.10 7.37
N LYS A 219 5.50 0.11 7.56
CA LYS A 219 6.94 0.37 7.81
C LYS A 219 7.68 0.82 6.55
N GLN A 220 7.15 0.46 5.38
CA GLN A 220 7.77 0.71 4.08
C GLN A 220 6.68 0.94 3.03
N PHE A 221 6.96 1.78 2.04
CA PHE A 221 6.14 1.93 0.85
C PHE A 221 7.02 1.95 -0.39
N ALA A 222 6.45 1.54 -1.53
CA ALA A 222 7.15 1.51 -2.80
C ALA A 222 6.70 2.68 -3.68
N THR A 223 7.65 3.29 -4.38
CA THR A 223 7.42 4.35 -5.36
C THR A 223 8.13 4.02 -6.67
N PRO A 224 7.60 4.40 -7.85
CA PRO A 224 8.31 4.24 -9.11
C PRO A 224 9.72 4.85 -9.08
N LYS A 225 10.71 4.15 -9.66
CA LYS A 225 12.11 4.61 -9.75
C LYS A 225 12.25 5.76 -10.74
N SER A 226 11.70 5.56 -11.92
CA SER A 226 11.34 6.61 -12.85
C SER A 226 10.05 7.18 -12.30
N ALA A 227 10.18 8.11 -11.36
CA ALA A 227 9.05 8.98 -11.08
C ALA A 227 8.64 9.53 -12.45
N GLY A 228 7.35 9.48 -12.77
CA GLY A 228 6.77 10.19 -13.90
C GLY A 228 6.89 11.71 -13.73
N ILE A 229 8.00 12.19 -13.16
CA ILE A 229 8.50 13.55 -13.20
C ILE A 229 8.94 13.78 -14.66
N ARG A 230 7.96 13.76 -15.56
CA ARG A 230 8.00 14.65 -16.71
C ARG A 230 7.61 16.00 -16.14
N LEU A 231 8.61 16.82 -15.88
CA LEU A 231 8.47 18.26 -15.77
C LEU A 231 8.46 18.84 -17.18
#